data_AF-A0A9P5VX95-F1
#
_entry.id   AF-A0A9P5VX95-F1
#
_cell.length_a   1.000
_cell.length_b   1.000
_cell.length_c   1.000
_cell.angle_alpha   90.00
_cell.angle_beta   90.00
_cell.angle_gamma   90.00
#
_symmetry.space_group_name_H-M   'P 1'
#
loop_
_entity.id
_entity.type
_entity.pdbx_description
1 polymer ?
#
loop_
_entity_poly.entity_id
_entity_poly.type
_entity_poly.pdbx_seq_one_letter_code
_entity_poly.pdbx_strand_id
1 'polypeptide(L)'
;MSSAEKPLYISIHDEDSSGPRGRSPPLASPSRGAASWPKNAGGSTSPLGFVCSRWTRILLALMIAFMVFLLFVQQNNLDPNNNYNISPDGHAEKPNDGYTPGGGGGDDSDEKKKDISAPFYFPPLRQPPPPPPTPEPKKPRIFDIITFNDELSVLDIRLNELDAVVDVFVIIEAAWTFSGHTKPLTYKTNEALFAKFRHKIIHVVLPPITKEELETNAPQMGQSWTMEKYTRDMGLHMGLDIYKPDEGDWIILSDLDEIPRPKVLQAMKDQDIKTEYGALFAERHRSPKKSGGDIFRFECKFYYYSYEFHHLNGDWVGPMVVRYREPNSPVFTSTDKAAEGQNDLLRRLAAENWRYAGGMMRAARYDNNAVWVPNAGWHCTWCFSTISAVLSKVEAYSHLEHNQEQFKTRKWILNQFSKGLDLFDRQSEKYEHIVNNQDLPAYVKANQEKFSYMLNRWAKPDAGFTDVDPRNPLLEEKKEVPDGA
;
A
#
# COMPACT_ATOMS: atom_id res chain seq x y z
N MET A 1 -40.59 16.08 -38.15
CA MET A 1 -40.28 14.82 -37.46
C MET A 1 -39.26 15.18 -36.38
N SER A 2 -39.59 15.31 -35.10
CA SER A 2 -40.43 14.47 -34.22
C SER A 2 -39.76 13.11 -33.96
N SER A 3 -39.56 12.66 -32.72
CA SER A 3 -39.90 13.28 -31.41
C SER A 3 -38.96 12.78 -30.32
N ALA A 4 -38.82 13.55 -29.23
CA ALA A 4 -38.15 13.08 -28.02
C ALA A 4 -39.17 12.48 -27.05
N GLU A 5 -38.89 11.28 -26.53
CA GLU A 5 -39.71 10.63 -25.49
C GLU A 5 -39.05 10.78 -24.11
N LYS A 6 -39.88 10.89 -23.07
CA LYS A 6 -39.45 10.91 -21.66
C LYS A 6 -39.87 9.59 -21.00
N PRO A 7 -39.10 9.07 -20.02
CA PRO A 7 -39.53 7.90 -19.25
C PRO A 7 -40.78 8.20 -18.43
N LEU A 8 -41.64 7.19 -18.31
CA LEU A 8 -42.93 7.27 -17.62
C LEU A 8 -42.74 7.05 -16.11
N TYR A 9 -43.29 7.94 -15.28
CA TYR A 9 -43.49 7.67 -13.85
C TYR A 9 -44.89 7.08 -13.64
N ILE A 10 -44.99 5.97 -12.92
CA ILE A 10 -46.28 5.39 -12.50
C ILE A 10 -46.40 5.57 -10.98
N SER A 11 -47.36 6.41 -10.58
CA SER A 11 -47.81 6.53 -9.18
C SER A 11 -49.04 5.65 -8.97
N ILE A 12 -49.03 4.81 -7.94
CA ILE A 12 -50.22 4.07 -7.52
C ILE A 12 -50.85 4.81 -6.33
N HIS A 13 -52.04 5.36 -6.55
CA HIS A 13 -53.00 5.71 -5.51
C HIS A 13 -54.10 4.65 -5.55
N ASP A 14 -54.56 4.21 -4.38
CA ASP A 14 -55.87 3.58 -4.18
C ASP A 14 -56.51 4.23 -2.96
N GLU A 15 -57.81 4.56 -3.06
CA GLU A 15 -58.60 5.15 -1.97
C GLU A 15 -59.71 4.20 -1.50
N ASP A 16 -59.78 4.09 -0.16
CA ASP A 16 -60.97 3.95 0.70
C ASP A 16 -62.16 3.03 0.32
N SER A 17 -62.53 2.15 1.27
CA SER A 17 -63.90 1.59 1.32
C SER A 17 -64.37 1.27 2.75
N SER A 18 -65.27 2.12 3.25
CA SER A 18 -66.15 2.01 4.43
C SER A 18 -66.33 0.63 5.12
N GLY A 19 -66.20 0.61 6.46
CA GLY A 19 -66.64 -0.52 7.32
C GLY A 19 -68.09 -0.43 7.81
N PRO A 20 -68.48 -1.20 8.86
CA PRO A 20 -69.37 -0.64 9.89
C PRO A 20 -69.01 -1.01 11.36
N ARG A 21 -69.82 -0.48 12.29
CA ARG A 21 -69.51 -0.21 13.71
C ARG A 21 -69.73 -1.40 14.68
N GLY A 22 -68.92 -1.49 15.73
CA GLY A 22 -69.15 -2.26 16.97
C GLY A 22 -69.24 -1.34 18.22
N ARG A 23 -69.62 -1.89 19.40
CA ARG A 23 -69.94 -1.09 20.62
C ARG A 23 -68.96 -1.30 21.79
N SER A 24 -68.77 -0.23 22.57
CA SER A 24 -68.13 -0.17 23.91
C SER A 24 -69.02 -0.82 25.01
N PRO A 25 -68.61 -0.99 26.30
CA PRO A 25 -68.20 0.12 27.21
C PRO A 25 -67.04 -0.32 28.20
N PRO A 26 -66.79 0.21 29.44
CA PRO A 26 -65.40 0.44 29.91
C PRO A 26 -65.04 -0.14 31.31
N LEU A 27 -63.78 0.07 31.79
CA LEU A 27 -63.46 0.61 33.15
C LEU A 27 -61.95 0.60 33.52
N ALA A 28 -61.63 1.33 34.61
CA ALA A 28 -60.47 1.21 35.51
C ALA A 28 -59.03 1.62 35.05
N SER A 29 -58.60 2.79 35.54
CA SER A 29 -57.18 3.13 35.81
C SER A 29 -56.71 2.56 37.17
N PRO A 30 -55.39 2.55 37.49
CA PRO A 30 -54.92 3.62 38.40
C PRO A 30 -53.47 4.14 38.23
N SER A 31 -53.31 5.43 38.56
CA SER A 31 -52.17 6.15 39.19
C SER A 31 -50.68 5.86 38.88
N ARG A 32 -49.96 6.94 38.57
CA ARG A 32 -48.66 7.29 39.17
C ARG A 32 -48.61 8.80 39.52
N GLY A 33 -47.85 9.18 40.55
CA GLY A 33 -47.52 10.58 40.87
C GLY A 33 -46.51 11.18 39.87
N ALA A 34 -46.24 12.50 39.81
CA ALA A 34 -46.15 13.52 40.87
C ALA A 34 -45.06 13.20 41.93
N ALA A 35 -44.12 14.08 42.28
CA ALA A 35 -43.71 15.40 41.74
C ALA A 35 -42.23 15.67 42.17
N SER A 36 -41.52 16.77 41.89
CA SER A 36 -41.82 18.08 41.29
C SER A 36 -40.55 18.74 40.71
N TRP A 37 -40.65 19.97 40.15
CA TRP A 37 -39.53 20.91 39.95
C TRP A 37 -39.97 22.32 40.37
N PRO A 38 -39.11 23.11 41.05
CA PRO A 38 -39.24 24.57 40.99
C PRO A 38 -37.91 25.34 40.89
N LYS A 39 -37.84 26.23 39.88
CA LYS A 39 -37.35 27.63 39.93
C LYS A 39 -35.99 27.91 40.61
N ASN A 40 -35.05 28.57 39.92
CA ASN A 40 -35.18 30.01 39.65
C ASN A 40 -34.37 30.47 38.42
N ALA A 41 -34.65 31.68 37.94
CA ALA A 41 -33.95 32.35 36.86
C ALA A 41 -33.75 33.84 37.18
N GLY A 42 -32.68 34.44 36.65
CA GLY A 42 -32.38 35.88 36.78
C GLY A 42 -30.91 36.15 37.06
N GLY A 43 -30.19 36.76 36.11
CA GLY A 43 -28.77 37.10 36.23
C GLY A 43 -28.10 37.23 34.86
N SER A 44 -27.98 38.46 34.35
CA SER A 44 -27.37 38.75 33.06
C SER A 44 -25.86 38.95 33.15
N THR A 45 -25.11 38.50 32.13
CA THR A 45 -23.85 39.15 31.71
C THR A 45 -23.52 38.76 30.26
N SER A 46 -22.59 39.51 29.64
CA SER A 46 -22.37 39.57 28.19
C SER A 46 -21.50 38.43 27.60
N PRO A 47 -21.63 38.12 26.30
CA PRO A 47 -20.74 37.19 25.60
C PRO A 47 -19.37 37.84 25.30
N LEU A 48 -18.29 37.09 25.53
CA LEU A 48 -16.93 37.46 25.13
C LEU A 48 -16.45 36.64 23.92
N GLY A 49 -16.96 37.00 22.74
CA GLY A 49 -16.34 36.58 21.48
C GLY A 49 -15.04 37.37 21.26
N PHE A 50 -13.91 36.69 21.03
CA PHE A 50 -12.62 37.33 20.79
C PHE A 50 -12.58 37.97 19.39
N VAL A 51 -13.09 39.20 19.27
CA VAL A 51 -12.94 40.04 18.07
C VAL A 51 -11.48 40.50 17.96
N CYS A 52 -10.66 39.69 17.29
CA CYS A 52 -9.27 40.01 16.99
C CYS A 52 -9.20 41.30 16.15
N SER A 53 -8.76 42.40 16.77
CA SER A 53 -8.83 43.73 16.15
C SER A 53 -7.91 43.85 14.93
N ARG A 54 -8.28 44.75 14.00
CA ARG A 54 -7.47 45.06 12.81
C ARG A 54 -6.06 45.52 13.17
N TRP A 55 -5.91 46.24 14.29
CA TRP A 55 -4.61 46.67 14.85
C TRP A 55 -3.75 45.51 15.36
N THR A 56 -4.36 44.50 15.99
CA THR A 56 -3.64 43.32 16.49
C THR A 56 -2.99 42.53 15.34
N ARG A 57 -3.67 42.45 14.18
CA ARG A 57 -3.10 41.83 12.96
C ARG A 57 -1.99 42.67 12.32
N ILE A 58 -2.09 44.01 12.37
CA ILE A 58 -1.06 44.92 11.87
C ILE A 58 0.22 44.82 12.70
N LEU A 59 0.12 44.83 14.04
CA LEU A 59 1.27 44.68 14.94
C LEU A 59 2.00 43.34 14.74
N LEU A 60 1.26 42.24 14.57
CA LEU A 60 1.85 40.93 14.30
C LEU A 60 2.56 40.90 12.94
N ALA A 61 1.97 41.49 11.89
CA ALA A 61 2.60 41.59 10.57
C ALA A 61 3.88 42.43 10.59
N LEU A 62 3.91 43.54 11.35
CA LEU A 62 5.10 44.38 11.52
C LEU A 62 6.23 43.66 12.28
N MET A 63 5.91 42.87 13.31
CA MET A 63 6.91 42.02 13.99
C MET A 63 7.50 40.96 13.06
N ILE A 64 6.66 40.30 12.25
CA ILE A 64 7.12 39.30 11.27
C ILE A 64 8.02 39.96 10.21
N ALA A 65 7.63 41.11 9.68
CA ALA A 65 8.44 41.87 8.72
C ALA A 65 9.80 42.30 9.30
N PHE A 66 9.84 42.73 10.56
CA PHE A 66 11.08 43.11 11.24
C PHE A 66 12.00 41.91 11.52
N MET A 67 11.45 40.75 11.90
CA MET A 67 12.24 39.51 12.02
C MET A 67 12.79 39.02 10.68
N VAL A 68 11.98 39.08 9.60
CA VAL A 68 12.44 38.75 8.24
C VAL A 68 13.56 39.70 7.79
N PHE A 69 13.46 40.99 8.10
CA PHE A 69 14.51 41.97 7.80
C PHE A 69 15.82 41.68 8.56
N LEU A 70 15.76 41.41 9.87
CA LEU A 70 16.95 41.06 10.66
C LEU A 70 17.61 39.76 10.17
N LEU A 71 16.82 38.74 9.84
CA LEU A 71 17.34 37.49 9.25
C LEU A 71 17.98 37.75 7.88
N PHE A 72 17.37 38.59 7.03
CA PHE A 72 17.95 38.97 5.74
C PHE A 72 19.29 39.72 5.89
N VAL A 73 19.42 40.61 6.89
CA VAL A 73 20.68 41.30 7.19
C VAL A 73 21.75 40.31 7.68
N GLN A 74 21.42 39.41 8.61
CA GLN A 74 22.37 38.38 9.07
C GLN A 74 22.77 37.40 7.97
N GLN A 75 21.86 37.04 7.07
CA GLN A 75 22.08 35.98 6.08
C GLN A 75 22.86 36.43 4.83
N ASN A 76 22.90 37.73 4.53
CA ASN A 76 23.61 38.27 3.37
C ASN A 76 24.95 38.97 3.70
N ASN A 77 25.25 39.20 4.99
CA ASN A 77 26.53 39.74 5.47
C ASN A 77 26.98 41.04 4.75
N LEU A 78 26.01 41.91 4.42
CA LEU A 78 26.22 43.14 3.64
C LEU A 78 26.82 44.24 4.52
N ASP A 79 28.13 44.45 4.41
CA ASP A 79 28.78 45.67 4.86
C ASP A 79 28.25 46.87 4.04
N PRO A 80 27.62 47.90 4.66
CA PRO A 80 27.11 49.07 3.94
C PRO A 80 28.19 49.98 3.33
N ASN A 81 29.47 49.79 3.66
CA ASN A 81 30.51 50.81 3.53
C ASN A 81 31.69 50.42 2.61
N ASN A 82 31.52 49.55 1.61
CA ASN A 82 32.58 49.35 0.61
C ASN A 82 32.09 49.31 -0.85
N ASN A 83 32.76 50.09 -1.70
CA ASN A 83 32.39 50.33 -3.10
C ASN A 83 33.08 49.35 -4.06
N TYR A 84 32.44 49.10 -5.19
CA TYR A 84 33.07 48.44 -6.34
C TYR A 84 34.26 49.26 -6.88
N ASN A 85 35.31 48.58 -7.33
CA ASN A 85 36.14 49.08 -8.43
C ASN A 85 36.87 47.96 -9.21
N ILE A 86 36.41 47.77 -10.45
CA ILE A 86 37.19 47.65 -11.70
C ILE A 86 38.62 47.06 -11.61
N SER A 87 38.84 45.97 -12.36
CA SER A 87 40.17 45.53 -12.83
C SER A 87 40.46 46.15 -14.22
N PRO A 88 41.72 46.53 -14.49
CA PRO A 88 42.53 45.70 -15.39
C PRO A 88 43.98 45.50 -14.88
N ASP A 89 44.82 44.90 -15.73
CA ASP A 89 46.27 44.69 -15.57
C ASP A 89 46.69 43.75 -14.40
N GLY A 90 47.78 43.00 -14.48
CA GLY A 90 48.73 42.77 -15.58
C GLY A 90 49.87 41.85 -15.13
N HIS A 91 50.72 41.44 -16.07
CA HIS A 91 51.92 40.59 -15.88
C HIS A 91 51.68 39.11 -15.51
N ALA A 92 52.46 38.26 -16.17
CA ALA A 92 52.65 36.85 -15.81
C ALA A 92 54.09 36.66 -15.33
N GLU A 93 54.30 35.78 -14.35
CA GLU A 93 55.60 35.14 -14.16
C GLU A 93 55.44 33.70 -13.62
N LYS A 94 56.55 32.98 -13.48
CA LYS A 94 56.62 31.52 -13.66
C LYS A 94 56.33 30.70 -12.39
N PRO A 95 55.91 29.43 -12.53
CA PRO A 95 56.00 28.45 -11.44
C PRO A 95 57.46 28.22 -11.03
N ASN A 96 57.66 27.78 -9.79
CA ASN A 96 58.98 27.72 -9.14
C ASN A 96 59.59 26.31 -9.22
N ASP A 97 60.64 26.13 -10.03
CA ASP A 97 61.37 24.87 -10.15
C ASP A 97 62.28 24.63 -8.93
N GLY A 98 62.17 23.45 -8.31
CA GLY A 98 62.85 23.15 -7.05
C GLY A 98 63.35 21.71 -6.96
N TYR A 99 64.41 21.37 -7.70
CA TYR A 99 65.15 20.12 -7.50
C TYR A 99 66.66 20.34 -7.68
N THR A 100 67.47 19.73 -6.81
CA THR A 100 68.91 19.97 -6.72
C THR A 100 69.74 19.01 -7.58
N PRO A 101 70.91 19.43 -8.10
CA PRO A 101 71.75 18.60 -8.96
C PRO A 101 72.68 17.67 -8.15
N GLY A 102 72.72 16.40 -8.55
CA GLY A 102 73.79 15.46 -8.20
C GLY A 102 74.75 15.31 -9.38
N GLY A 103 76.03 15.65 -9.20
CA GLY A 103 77.06 15.53 -10.23
C GLY A 103 77.88 14.24 -10.12
N GLY A 104 78.36 13.74 -11.27
CA GLY A 104 79.28 12.61 -11.37
C GLY A 104 79.60 12.33 -12.84
N GLY A 105 80.82 12.67 -13.26
CA GLY A 105 81.25 12.56 -14.66
C GLY A 105 82.10 11.32 -14.95
N GLY A 106 82.39 11.12 -16.23
CA GLY A 106 83.33 10.12 -16.73
C GLY A 106 83.40 10.21 -18.25
N ASP A 107 84.57 10.59 -18.77
CA ASP A 107 84.88 10.46 -20.20
C ASP A 107 85.03 8.97 -20.57
N ASP A 108 84.68 8.61 -21.79
CA ASP A 108 85.68 7.96 -22.66
C ASP A 108 85.35 8.17 -24.15
N SER A 109 86.32 7.86 -25.01
CA SER A 109 86.44 8.39 -26.37
C SER A 109 86.12 7.40 -27.51
N ASP A 110 85.83 7.99 -28.68
CA ASP A 110 85.83 7.40 -30.04
C ASP A 110 85.28 5.98 -30.27
N GLU A 111 84.17 5.89 -31.02
CA GLU A 111 84.27 5.36 -32.39
C GLU A 111 83.05 5.62 -33.31
N LYS A 112 83.31 5.51 -34.62
CA LYS A 112 82.34 5.22 -35.70
C LYS A 112 81.17 6.21 -35.87
N LYS A 113 81.41 7.25 -36.70
CA LYS A 113 80.34 7.88 -37.51
C LYS A 113 79.58 6.81 -38.30
N LYS A 114 78.32 6.55 -37.95
CA LYS A 114 77.32 5.97 -38.85
C LYS A 114 76.38 7.07 -39.31
N ASP A 115 76.14 7.11 -40.62
CA ASP A 115 75.09 7.95 -41.20
C ASP A 115 73.73 7.35 -40.82
N ILE A 116 72.89 8.15 -40.17
CA ILE A 116 71.52 7.78 -39.77
C ILE A 116 70.58 8.93 -40.14
N SER A 117 70.60 9.33 -41.41
CA SER A 117 69.60 10.21 -42.04
C SER A 117 68.23 9.53 -42.26
N ALA A 118 67.90 8.50 -41.48
CA ALA A 118 66.60 7.84 -41.50
C ALA A 118 65.60 8.59 -40.61
N PRO A 119 64.43 9.01 -41.13
CA PRO A 119 63.40 9.63 -40.30
C PRO A 119 62.88 8.59 -39.28
N PHE A 120 62.82 8.98 -38.01
CA PHE A 120 62.27 8.14 -36.94
C PHE A 120 60.78 7.89 -37.19
N TYR A 121 60.46 6.73 -37.80
CA TYR A 121 59.09 6.27 -37.95
C TYR A 121 58.56 5.81 -36.58
N PHE A 122 57.97 6.73 -35.84
CA PHE A 122 57.12 6.38 -34.71
C PHE A 122 55.87 5.69 -35.28
N PRO A 123 55.65 4.37 -35.02
CA PRO A 123 54.38 3.76 -35.36
C PRO A 123 53.28 4.50 -34.58
N PRO A 124 52.10 4.74 -35.18
CA PRO A 124 51.00 5.39 -34.47
C PRO A 124 50.71 4.60 -33.19
N LEU A 125 50.64 5.31 -32.06
CA LEU A 125 50.34 4.71 -30.76
C LEU A 125 49.10 3.84 -30.92
N ARG A 126 49.24 2.53 -30.66
CA ARG A 126 48.08 1.63 -30.61
C ARG A 126 47.13 2.22 -29.58
N GLN A 127 45.96 2.66 -30.03
CA GLN A 127 44.90 3.05 -29.13
C GLN A 127 44.66 1.87 -28.17
N PRO A 128 44.52 2.13 -26.85
CA PRO A 128 44.13 1.06 -25.94
C PRO A 128 42.86 0.41 -26.48
N PRO A 129 42.68 -0.92 -26.34
CA PRO A 129 41.43 -1.55 -26.73
C PRO A 129 40.28 -0.81 -26.05
N PRO A 130 39.14 -0.60 -26.74
CA PRO A 130 37.99 0.04 -26.10
C PRO A 130 37.67 -0.71 -24.81
N PRO A 131 37.30 -0.01 -23.72
CA PRO A 131 36.95 -0.69 -22.48
C PRO A 131 35.88 -1.74 -22.77
N PRO A 132 35.92 -2.92 -22.13
CA PRO A 132 34.89 -3.93 -22.34
C PRO A 132 33.53 -3.27 -22.08
N PRO A 133 32.51 -3.56 -22.92
CA PRO A 133 31.20 -2.94 -22.77
C PRO A 133 30.73 -3.14 -21.33
N THR A 134 30.42 -2.03 -20.65
CA THR A 134 29.87 -2.08 -19.30
C THR A 134 28.66 -3.01 -19.33
N PRO A 135 28.61 -4.06 -18.49
CA PRO A 135 27.48 -4.98 -18.51
C PRO A 135 26.19 -4.19 -18.33
N GLU A 136 25.18 -4.48 -19.16
CA GLU A 136 23.93 -3.73 -19.12
C GLU A 136 23.36 -3.78 -17.68
N PRO A 137 22.88 -2.64 -17.15
CA PRO A 137 22.41 -2.58 -15.78
C PRO A 137 21.27 -3.58 -15.60
N LYS A 138 21.45 -4.53 -14.67
CA LYS A 138 20.48 -5.57 -14.36
C LYS A 138 19.12 -4.92 -14.11
N LYS A 139 18.11 -5.28 -14.93
CA LYS A 139 16.73 -4.83 -14.70
C LYS A 139 16.28 -5.28 -13.30
N PRO A 140 15.65 -4.41 -12.50
CA PRO A 140 15.24 -4.76 -11.16
C PRO A 140 14.14 -5.82 -11.19
N ARG A 141 14.27 -6.81 -10.31
CA ARG A 141 13.25 -7.83 -10.07
C ARG A 141 12.06 -7.24 -9.31
N ILE A 142 10.89 -7.86 -9.44
CA ILE A 142 9.72 -7.62 -8.60
C ILE A 142 9.44 -8.88 -7.79
N PHE A 143 9.46 -8.72 -6.46
CA PHE A 143 8.99 -9.68 -5.47
C PHE A 143 7.58 -9.28 -5.03
N ASP A 144 6.60 -10.10 -5.36
CA ASP A 144 5.19 -9.91 -4.96
C ASP A 144 4.90 -10.72 -3.69
N ILE A 145 4.83 -10.03 -2.55
CA ILE A 145 4.69 -10.66 -1.23
C ILE A 145 3.26 -10.52 -0.72
N ILE A 146 2.62 -11.67 -0.50
CA ILE A 146 1.20 -11.79 -0.18
C ILE A 146 0.99 -12.65 1.06
N THR A 147 0.18 -12.16 2.00
CA THR A 147 -0.37 -12.98 3.08
C THR A 147 -1.54 -13.80 2.56
N PHE A 148 -1.51 -15.12 2.76
CA PHE A 148 -2.47 -16.07 2.21
C PHE A 148 -3.21 -16.85 3.31
N ASN A 149 -4.54 -16.90 3.21
CA ASN A 149 -5.40 -17.64 4.14
C ASN A 149 -5.92 -18.95 3.52
N ASP A 150 -6.83 -18.85 2.56
CA ASP A 150 -7.54 -19.94 1.88
C ASP A 150 -8.13 -19.54 0.51
N GLU A 151 -7.87 -18.31 0.05
CA GLU A 151 -8.50 -17.65 -1.10
C GLU A 151 -7.94 -18.12 -2.47
N LEU A 152 -8.01 -19.43 -2.73
CA LEU A 152 -7.44 -20.10 -3.90
C LEU A 152 -7.86 -19.48 -5.25
N SER A 153 -9.08 -18.96 -5.37
CA SER A 153 -9.56 -18.30 -6.59
C SER A 153 -8.92 -16.93 -6.83
N VAL A 154 -8.67 -16.16 -5.76
CA VAL A 154 -8.00 -14.86 -5.84
C VAL A 154 -6.50 -15.06 -6.11
N LEU A 155 -5.89 -16.10 -5.54
CA LEU A 155 -4.52 -16.51 -5.84
C LEU A 155 -4.35 -16.91 -7.31
N ASP A 156 -5.28 -17.70 -7.88
CA ASP A 156 -5.27 -18.03 -9.31
C ASP A 156 -5.38 -16.79 -10.20
N ILE A 157 -6.23 -15.82 -9.84
CA ILE A 157 -6.33 -14.56 -10.58
C ILE A 157 -5.00 -13.80 -10.51
N ARG A 158 -4.48 -13.56 -9.30
CA ARG A 158 -3.27 -12.77 -9.08
C ARG A 158 -2.05 -13.37 -9.79
N LEU A 159 -1.84 -14.67 -9.68
CA LEU A 159 -0.72 -15.36 -10.32
C LEU A 159 -0.81 -15.27 -11.85
N ASN A 160 -2.00 -15.41 -12.45
CA ASN A 160 -2.15 -15.29 -13.91
C ASN A 160 -2.07 -13.85 -14.42
N GLU A 161 -2.64 -12.88 -13.71
CA GLU A 161 -2.62 -11.46 -14.09
C GLU A 161 -1.19 -10.89 -14.05
N LEU A 162 -0.41 -11.29 -13.03
CA LEU A 162 0.93 -10.74 -12.77
C LEU A 162 2.09 -11.55 -13.38
N ASP A 163 1.83 -12.74 -13.93
CA ASP A 163 2.85 -13.68 -14.44
C ASP A 163 3.89 -13.03 -15.36
N ALA A 164 3.45 -12.18 -16.29
CA ALA A 164 4.33 -11.55 -17.27
C ALA A 164 5.27 -10.49 -16.67
N VAL A 165 4.99 -9.97 -15.47
CA VAL A 165 5.66 -8.80 -14.88
C VAL A 165 6.32 -9.08 -13.52
N VAL A 166 5.87 -10.08 -12.77
CA VAL A 166 6.47 -10.51 -11.50
C VAL A 166 7.50 -11.62 -11.74
N ASP A 167 8.66 -11.52 -11.08
CA ASP A 167 9.73 -12.51 -11.18
C ASP A 167 9.62 -13.58 -10.08
N VAL A 168 9.19 -13.18 -8.88
CA VAL A 168 9.04 -14.04 -7.71
C VAL A 168 7.75 -13.71 -6.95
N PHE A 169 6.93 -14.73 -6.70
CA PHE A 169 5.76 -14.64 -5.82
C PHE A 169 6.12 -15.22 -4.46
N VAL A 170 5.91 -14.48 -3.37
CA VAL A 170 6.23 -14.92 -2.01
C VAL A 170 4.92 -15.09 -1.25
N ILE A 171 4.48 -16.34 -1.12
CA ILE A 171 3.24 -16.71 -0.44
C ILE A 171 3.57 -16.94 1.04
N ILE A 172 3.09 -16.06 1.92
CA ILE A 172 3.19 -16.20 3.37
C ILE A 172 1.94 -16.93 3.87
N GLU A 173 2.10 -18.14 4.41
CA GLU A 173 1.00 -18.92 5.00
C GLU A 173 1.24 -19.20 6.49
N ALA A 174 0.22 -18.98 7.31
CA ALA A 174 0.19 -19.32 8.72
C ALA A 174 -0.72 -20.53 9.00
N ALA A 175 -0.44 -21.25 10.08
CA ALA A 175 -1.33 -22.31 10.59
C ALA A 175 -2.43 -21.77 11.53
N TRP A 176 -2.68 -20.46 11.49
CA TRP A 176 -3.70 -19.75 12.28
C TRP A 176 -4.30 -18.59 11.47
N THR A 177 -5.49 -18.13 11.90
CA THR A 177 -6.16 -16.90 11.43
C THR A 177 -5.64 -15.68 12.19
N PHE A 178 -5.93 -14.46 11.73
CA PHE A 178 -5.63 -13.27 12.53
C PHE A 178 -6.45 -13.28 13.84
N SER A 179 -7.70 -13.76 13.82
CA SER A 179 -8.49 -13.99 15.04
C SER A 179 -7.91 -15.05 16.02
N GLY A 180 -6.82 -15.75 15.67
CA GLY A 180 -6.09 -16.67 16.55
C GLY A 180 -6.61 -18.11 16.55
N HIS A 181 -7.57 -18.45 15.69
CA HIS A 181 -8.02 -19.83 15.49
C HIS A 181 -7.03 -20.60 14.62
N THR A 182 -6.82 -21.90 14.89
CA THR A 182 -5.96 -22.74 14.04
C THR A 182 -6.61 -23.01 12.68
N LYS A 183 -5.81 -23.06 11.62
CA LYS A 183 -6.25 -23.37 10.26
C LYS A 183 -5.26 -24.31 9.54
N PRO A 184 -5.71 -25.13 8.57
CA PRO A 184 -4.80 -25.91 7.74
C PRO A 184 -3.92 -25.02 6.85
N LEU A 185 -2.83 -25.61 6.34
CA LEU A 185 -2.02 -25.03 5.28
C LEU A 185 -2.70 -25.31 3.93
N THR A 186 -3.52 -24.36 3.48
CA THR A 186 -4.39 -24.45 2.32
C THR A 186 -3.59 -24.32 1.03
N TYR A 187 -2.59 -23.44 0.95
CA TYR A 187 -1.69 -23.42 -0.21
C TYR A 187 -0.88 -24.72 -0.27
N LYS A 188 -0.33 -25.18 0.88
CA LYS A 188 0.49 -26.41 0.89
C LYS A 188 -0.25 -27.65 0.38
N THR A 189 -1.54 -27.76 0.68
CA THR A 189 -2.39 -28.87 0.22
C THR A 189 -2.85 -28.72 -1.23
N ASN A 190 -2.79 -27.51 -1.81
CA ASN A 190 -3.29 -27.19 -3.15
C ASN A 190 -2.20 -26.77 -4.16
N GLU A 191 -0.90 -26.92 -3.85
CA GLU A 191 0.24 -26.55 -4.73
C GLU A 191 0.09 -27.03 -6.19
N ALA A 192 -0.55 -28.19 -6.41
CA ALA A 192 -0.76 -28.77 -7.73
C ALA A 192 -1.60 -27.87 -8.66
N LEU A 193 -2.54 -27.08 -8.12
CA LEU A 193 -3.34 -26.12 -8.89
C LEU A 193 -2.46 -25.02 -9.51
N PHE A 194 -1.36 -24.67 -8.83
CA PHE A 194 -0.47 -23.56 -9.19
C PHE A 194 0.82 -24.04 -9.85
N ALA A 195 0.88 -25.29 -10.33
CA ALA A 195 2.08 -25.92 -10.87
C ALA A 195 2.77 -25.12 -11.98
N LYS A 196 2.00 -24.40 -12.82
CA LYS A 196 2.50 -23.42 -13.82
C LYS A 196 3.53 -22.44 -13.21
N PHE A 197 3.24 -21.95 -12.01
CA PHE A 197 3.98 -20.89 -11.33
C PHE A 197 5.02 -21.40 -10.32
N ARG A 198 5.14 -22.72 -10.13
CA ARG A 198 6.07 -23.32 -9.14
C ARG A 198 7.54 -22.86 -9.31
N HIS A 199 7.93 -22.43 -10.51
CA HIS A 199 9.26 -21.89 -10.79
C HIS A 199 9.48 -20.44 -10.31
N LYS A 200 8.41 -19.72 -9.92
CA LYS A 200 8.43 -18.36 -9.34
C LYS A 200 7.92 -18.29 -7.90
N ILE A 201 7.15 -19.28 -7.44
CA ILE A 201 6.58 -19.26 -6.09
C ILE A 201 7.61 -19.72 -5.06
N ILE A 202 7.82 -18.87 -4.06
CA ILE A 202 8.46 -19.19 -2.79
C ILE A 202 7.36 -19.23 -1.72
N HIS A 203 7.19 -20.37 -1.08
CA HIS A 203 6.18 -20.57 -0.03
C HIS A 203 6.83 -20.50 1.35
N VAL A 204 6.42 -19.51 2.15
CA VAL A 204 6.94 -19.22 3.48
C VAL A 204 5.89 -19.61 4.51
N VAL A 205 6.03 -20.80 5.09
CA VAL A 205 5.22 -21.25 6.23
C VAL A 205 5.78 -20.66 7.51
N LEU A 206 4.95 -19.96 8.28
CA LEU A 206 5.37 -19.34 9.54
C LEU A 206 5.43 -20.36 10.70
N PRO A 207 6.41 -20.25 11.62
CA PRO A 207 6.47 -21.08 12.82
C PRO A 207 5.32 -20.72 13.78
N PRO A 208 4.74 -21.69 14.50
CA PRO A 208 3.63 -21.43 15.42
C PRO A 208 4.05 -20.46 16.52
N ILE A 209 3.37 -19.32 16.61
CA ILE A 209 3.58 -18.35 17.67
C ILE A 209 3.21 -18.96 19.03
N THR A 210 4.10 -18.82 20.01
CA THR A 210 3.84 -19.34 21.37
C THR A 210 2.86 -18.45 22.12
N LYS A 211 2.21 -19.03 23.13
CA LYS A 211 1.33 -18.27 24.04
C LYS A 211 2.09 -17.17 24.79
N GLU A 212 3.35 -17.41 25.15
CA GLU A 212 4.22 -16.44 25.82
C GLU A 212 4.56 -15.25 24.90
N GLU A 213 4.87 -15.50 23.62
CA GLU A 213 5.04 -14.45 22.62
C GLU A 213 3.76 -13.64 22.39
N LEU A 214 2.60 -14.29 22.35
CA LEU A 214 1.30 -13.60 22.25
C LEU A 214 1.06 -12.68 23.46
N GLU A 215 1.15 -13.21 24.67
CA GLU A 215 0.87 -12.46 25.90
C GLU A 215 1.88 -11.32 26.13
N THR A 216 3.14 -11.49 25.68
CA THR A 216 4.19 -10.45 25.78
C THR A 216 4.05 -9.35 24.72
N ASN A 217 3.55 -9.66 23.51
CA ASN A 217 3.49 -8.71 22.39
C ASN A 217 2.11 -8.09 22.12
N ALA A 218 1.04 -8.57 22.74
CA ALA A 218 -0.31 -8.00 22.62
C ALA A 218 -0.70 -6.83 23.58
N PRO A 219 0.16 -6.18 24.42
CA PRO A 219 -0.32 -5.17 25.36
C PRO A 219 -0.47 -3.78 24.72
N GLN A 220 -1.51 -3.58 23.89
CA GLN A 220 -2.32 -2.33 23.74
C GLN A 220 -3.23 -2.33 22.51
N MET A 221 -2.92 -3.08 21.44
CA MET A 221 -3.84 -3.32 20.33
C MET A 221 -4.29 -4.78 20.36
N GLY A 222 -5.54 -5.04 20.00
CA GLY A 222 -6.16 -6.36 20.12
C GLY A 222 -5.33 -7.50 19.51
N GLN A 223 -5.48 -8.71 20.05
CA GLN A 223 -4.69 -9.89 19.65
C GLN A 223 -4.68 -10.11 18.13
N SER A 224 -5.79 -9.79 17.45
CA SER A 224 -5.93 -9.94 16.00
C SER A 224 -4.99 -9.03 15.18
N TRP A 225 -4.94 -7.75 15.50
CA TRP A 225 -4.00 -6.80 14.89
C TRP A 225 -2.54 -7.14 15.20
N THR A 226 -2.28 -7.71 16.38
CA THR A 226 -0.96 -8.22 16.75
C THR A 226 -0.57 -9.43 15.89
N MET A 227 -1.51 -10.36 15.65
CA MET A 227 -1.32 -11.54 14.79
C MET A 227 -1.12 -11.20 13.32
N GLU A 228 -1.92 -10.29 12.76
CA GLU A 228 -1.74 -9.79 11.39
C GLU A 228 -0.35 -9.16 11.22
N LYS A 229 0.01 -8.24 12.13
CA LYS A 229 1.31 -7.56 12.10
C LYS A 229 2.46 -8.56 12.27
N TYR A 230 2.34 -9.57 13.14
CA TYR A 230 3.32 -10.65 13.25
C TYR A 230 3.46 -11.42 11.93
N THR A 231 2.33 -11.81 11.31
CA THR A 231 2.31 -12.55 10.04
C THR A 231 3.01 -11.78 8.92
N ARG A 232 2.69 -10.48 8.76
CA ARG A 232 3.31 -9.60 7.76
C ARG A 232 4.80 -9.39 8.00
N ASP A 233 5.18 -9.04 9.24
CA ASP A 233 6.58 -8.74 9.56
C ASP A 233 7.44 -10.02 9.49
N MET A 234 7.01 -11.13 10.11
CA MET A 234 7.76 -12.40 10.15
C MET A 234 7.87 -13.05 8.76
N GLY A 235 6.80 -13.06 7.97
CA GLY A 235 6.83 -13.61 6.61
C GLY A 235 7.70 -12.82 5.65
N LEU A 236 7.78 -11.50 5.82
CA LEU A 236 8.77 -10.67 5.12
C LEU A 236 10.19 -11.01 5.55
N HIS A 237 10.46 -11.14 6.84
CA HIS A 237 11.78 -11.50 7.38
C HIS A 237 12.24 -12.87 6.85
N MET A 238 11.46 -13.93 7.09
CA MET A 238 11.76 -15.28 6.61
C MET A 238 11.86 -15.36 5.08
N GLY A 239 11.03 -14.58 4.37
CA GLY A 239 11.09 -14.47 2.92
C GLY A 239 12.44 -13.93 2.45
N LEU A 240 12.90 -12.80 2.98
CA LEU A 240 14.13 -12.12 2.54
C LEU A 240 15.36 -13.01 2.58
N ASP A 241 15.53 -13.78 3.66
CA ASP A 241 16.67 -14.71 3.82
C ASP A 241 16.64 -15.87 2.80
N ILE A 242 15.46 -16.20 2.26
CA ILE A 242 15.27 -17.21 1.21
C ILE A 242 15.45 -16.58 -0.18
N TYR A 243 14.77 -15.47 -0.47
CA TYR A 243 14.61 -14.94 -1.83
C TYR A 243 15.67 -13.92 -2.27
N LYS A 244 16.40 -13.32 -1.32
CA LYS A 244 17.62 -12.52 -1.50
C LYS A 244 17.53 -11.48 -2.64
N PRO A 245 16.85 -10.35 -2.40
CA PRO A 245 16.80 -9.24 -3.35
C PRO A 245 18.17 -8.57 -3.46
N ASP A 246 18.48 -7.96 -4.61
CA ASP A 246 19.68 -7.15 -4.81
C ASP A 246 19.36 -5.65 -4.64
N GLU A 247 20.37 -4.83 -4.37
CA GLU A 247 20.27 -3.36 -4.34
C GLU A 247 19.51 -2.84 -5.57
N GLY A 248 18.35 -2.20 -5.35
CA GLY A 248 17.53 -1.63 -6.41
C GLY A 248 16.39 -2.50 -6.94
N ASP A 249 16.27 -3.78 -6.54
CA ASP A 249 15.07 -4.62 -6.77
C ASP A 249 13.82 -4.02 -6.08
N TRP A 250 12.62 -4.48 -6.45
CA TRP A 250 11.36 -4.02 -5.89
C TRP A 250 10.67 -5.09 -5.03
N ILE A 251 10.15 -4.66 -3.88
CA ILE A 251 9.34 -5.48 -2.98
C ILE A 251 7.94 -4.85 -2.90
N ILE A 252 6.92 -5.67 -3.18
CA ILE A 252 5.51 -5.34 -2.97
C ILE A 252 5.06 -6.15 -1.74
N LEU A 253 4.41 -5.51 -0.76
CA LEU A 253 3.72 -6.19 0.33
C LEU A 253 2.26 -5.77 0.34
N SER A 254 1.36 -6.71 0.06
CA SER A 254 -0.08 -6.46 -0.06
C SER A 254 -0.90 -7.61 0.54
N ASP A 255 -2.21 -7.36 0.67
CA ASP A 255 -3.19 -8.44 0.81
C ASP A 255 -3.40 -9.11 -0.56
N LEU A 256 -4.07 -10.27 -0.58
CA LEU A 256 -4.15 -11.10 -1.78
C LEU A 256 -5.06 -10.47 -2.85
N ASP A 257 -6.20 -9.92 -2.43
CA ASP A 257 -7.23 -9.25 -3.21
C ASP A 257 -6.86 -7.82 -3.65
N GLU A 258 -5.75 -7.28 -3.13
CA GLU A 258 -5.11 -6.03 -3.58
C GLU A 258 -4.20 -6.26 -4.81
N ILE A 259 -4.79 -6.50 -5.98
CA ILE A 259 -4.07 -6.89 -7.20
C ILE A 259 -3.54 -5.65 -7.96
N PRO A 260 -2.21 -5.47 -8.10
CA PRO A 260 -1.65 -4.39 -8.90
C PRO A 260 -1.97 -4.54 -10.39
N ARG A 261 -2.02 -3.43 -11.14
CA ARG A 261 -2.16 -3.48 -12.60
C ARG A 261 -0.81 -3.83 -13.24
N PRO A 262 -0.73 -4.82 -14.17
CA PRO A 262 0.53 -5.19 -14.82
C PRO A 262 1.27 -4.01 -15.49
N LYS A 263 0.54 -3.04 -16.06
CA LYS A 263 1.12 -1.81 -16.66
C LYS A 263 1.97 -1.00 -15.68
N VAL A 264 1.64 -1.01 -14.39
CA VAL A 264 2.31 -0.22 -13.34
C VAL A 264 3.58 -0.94 -12.89
N LEU A 265 3.49 -2.26 -12.71
CA LEU A 265 4.65 -3.11 -12.42
C LEU A 265 5.67 -3.09 -13.58
N GLN A 266 5.20 -3.07 -14.83
CA GLN A 266 6.08 -2.88 -15.99
C GLN A 266 6.78 -1.52 -15.97
N ALA A 267 6.08 -0.44 -15.59
CA ALA A 267 6.67 0.89 -15.44
C ALA A 267 7.72 0.96 -14.30
N MET A 268 7.56 0.18 -13.22
CA MET A 268 8.59 0.03 -12.17
C MET A 268 9.86 -0.66 -12.69
N LYS A 269 9.74 -1.59 -13.65
CA LYS A 269 10.86 -2.30 -14.28
C LYS A 269 11.60 -1.44 -15.31
N ASP A 270 10.86 -0.74 -16.16
CA ASP A 270 11.44 0.01 -17.28
C ASP A 270 11.86 1.45 -16.90
N GLN A 271 11.19 2.07 -15.91
CA GLN A 271 11.48 3.42 -15.39
C GLN A 271 11.54 4.50 -16.50
N ASP A 272 10.79 4.30 -17.60
CA ASP A 272 10.73 5.27 -18.71
C ASP A 272 9.96 6.52 -18.30
N ILE A 273 10.73 7.60 -18.07
CA ILE A 273 10.29 8.94 -17.72
C ILE A 273 9.34 9.60 -18.76
N LYS A 274 9.18 9.00 -19.95
CA LYS A 274 8.15 9.41 -20.93
C LYS A 274 6.74 8.92 -20.56
N THR A 275 6.63 7.95 -19.67
CA THR A 275 5.35 7.42 -19.17
C THR A 275 5.01 8.04 -17.82
N GLU A 276 3.73 8.26 -17.54
CA GLU A 276 3.24 8.84 -16.28
C GLU A 276 3.78 8.08 -15.05
N TYR A 277 3.58 6.76 -15.01
CA TYR A 277 4.08 5.92 -13.93
C TYR A 277 5.62 5.83 -13.90
N GLY A 278 6.28 5.69 -15.06
CA GLY A 278 7.74 5.62 -15.12
C GLY A 278 8.42 6.92 -14.65
N ALA A 279 7.80 8.08 -14.89
CA ALA A 279 8.24 9.35 -14.34
C ALA A 279 8.15 9.38 -12.79
N LEU A 280 7.02 8.94 -12.22
CA LEU A 280 6.85 8.84 -10.76
C LEU A 280 7.91 7.94 -10.11
N PHE A 281 8.25 6.81 -10.73
CA PHE A 281 9.29 5.90 -10.22
C PHE A 281 10.72 6.43 -10.45
N ALA A 282 10.97 7.22 -11.50
CA ALA A 282 12.28 7.77 -11.81
C ALA A 282 12.62 9.07 -11.03
N GLU A 283 11.65 9.92 -10.74
CA GLU A 283 11.90 11.26 -10.18
C GLU A 283 12.46 11.22 -8.75
N ARG A 284 11.92 10.32 -7.89
CA ARG A 284 12.30 10.24 -6.46
C ARG A 284 13.78 9.91 -6.23
N HIS A 285 14.45 9.29 -7.19
CA HIS A 285 15.89 8.98 -7.16
C HIS A 285 16.77 10.24 -6.96
N ARG A 286 16.27 11.45 -7.30
CA ARG A 286 17.05 12.70 -7.29
C ARG A 286 17.07 13.47 -5.96
N SER A 287 16.41 13.00 -4.90
CA SER A 287 16.32 13.75 -3.62
C SER A 287 16.78 12.96 -2.38
N PRO A 288 18.10 12.68 -2.21
CA PRO A 288 18.61 11.83 -1.11
C PRO A 288 18.47 12.40 0.31
N LYS A 289 17.99 13.64 0.48
CA LYS A 289 17.96 14.35 1.78
C LYS A 289 16.65 14.18 2.56
N LYS A 290 15.72 13.34 2.11
CA LYS A 290 14.49 13.01 2.85
C LYS A 290 14.53 11.54 3.29
N SER A 291 14.50 11.32 4.61
CA SER A 291 14.39 9.99 5.21
C SER A 291 12.99 9.41 4.97
N GLY A 292 12.91 8.61 3.91
CA GLY A 292 11.68 8.06 3.36
C GLY A 292 11.94 7.48 1.96
N GLY A 293 13.13 6.91 1.75
CA GLY A 293 13.62 6.53 0.42
C GLY A 293 12.71 5.50 -0.25
N ASP A 294 12.41 5.71 -1.54
CA ASP A 294 11.80 4.74 -2.44
C ASP A 294 10.54 3.98 -1.96
N ILE A 295 9.74 4.61 -1.07
CA ILE A 295 8.46 4.09 -0.60
C ILE A 295 7.29 4.65 -1.43
N PHE A 296 6.43 3.76 -1.89
CA PHE A 296 5.25 4.03 -2.71
C PHE A 296 3.99 3.36 -2.13
N ARG A 297 2.84 3.98 -2.31
CA ARG A 297 1.49 3.56 -1.90
C ARG A 297 0.64 3.39 -3.16
N PHE A 298 0.09 2.20 -3.36
CA PHE A 298 -0.76 1.94 -4.52
C PHE A 298 -2.23 2.20 -4.17
N GLU A 299 -2.83 3.18 -4.84
CA GLU A 299 -4.27 3.43 -4.75
C GLU A 299 -4.99 2.49 -5.72
N CYS A 300 -5.75 1.55 -5.18
CA CYS A 300 -6.43 0.49 -5.91
C CYS A 300 -7.92 0.82 -6.07
N LYS A 301 -8.45 0.62 -7.28
CA LYS A 301 -9.88 0.75 -7.55
C LYS A 301 -10.66 -0.20 -6.64
N PHE A 302 -11.47 0.36 -5.73
CA PHE A 302 -12.07 -0.38 -4.63
C PHE A 302 -13.46 -0.92 -5.00
N TYR A 303 -13.59 -2.24 -4.96
CA TYR A 303 -14.78 -3.01 -5.29
C TYR A 303 -15.20 -3.91 -4.12
N TYR A 304 -16.49 -4.18 -4.04
CA TYR A 304 -17.13 -4.92 -2.95
C TYR A 304 -17.97 -6.05 -3.53
N TYR A 305 -17.80 -7.30 -3.06
CA TYR A 305 -18.50 -8.51 -3.53
C TYR A 305 -18.22 -8.96 -4.98
N SER A 306 -18.04 -8.01 -5.89
CA SER A 306 -17.84 -8.19 -7.34
C SER A 306 -17.34 -6.88 -7.95
N TYR A 307 -16.81 -6.93 -9.18
CA TYR A 307 -16.44 -5.74 -9.94
C TYR A 307 -17.64 -4.89 -10.42
N GLU A 308 -18.88 -5.25 -10.05
CA GLU A 308 -20.07 -4.43 -10.26
C GLU A 308 -20.24 -3.30 -9.23
N PHE A 309 -19.70 -3.44 -8.00
CA PHE A 309 -19.95 -2.47 -6.92
C PHE A 309 -18.68 -1.69 -6.56
N HIS A 310 -18.52 -0.50 -7.14
CA HIS A 310 -17.38 0.40 -6.92
C HIS A 310 -17.64 1.34 -5.73
N HIS A 311 -16.67 1.54 -4.85
CA HIS A 311 -16.82 2.34 -3.64
C HIS A 311 -16.80 3.85 -3.91
N LEU A 312 -17.74 4.58 -3.28
CA LEU A 312 -17.97 6.00 -3.55
C LEU A 312 -17.13 6.97 -2.71
N ASN A 313 -16.58 6.55 -1.56
CA ASN A 313 -15.80 7.46 -0.70
C ASN A 313 -14.29 7.42 -0.98
N GLY A 314 -13.88 6.93 -2.15
CA GLY A 314 -12.48 6.90 -2.61
C GLY A 314 -11.91 5.51 -2.85
N ASP A 315 -10.75 5.48 -3.49
CA ASP A 315 -9.97 4.27 -3.78
C ASP A 315 -9.27 3.71 -2.54
N TRP A 316 -8.96 2.41 -2.58
CA TRP A 316 -8.35 1.70 -1.46
C TRP A 316 -6.84 1.91 -1.41
N VAL A 317 -6.31 2.27 -0.24
CA VAL A 317 -4.87 2.47 -0.02
C VAL A 317 -4.21 1.14 0.30
N GLY A 318 -3.90 0.36 -0.73
CA GLY A 318 -3.41 -1.00 -0.59
C GLY A 318 -1.89 -1.14 -0.67
N PRO A 319 -1.35 -1.82 -1.73
CA PRO A 319 0.00 -2.36 -1.72
C PRO A 319 1.07 -1.37 -1.29
N MET A 320 1.87 -1.79 -0.31
CA MET A 320 3.06 -1.08 0.13
C MET A 320 4.23 -1.53 -0.75
N VAL A 321 4.75 -0.62 -1.57
CA VAL A 321 5.83 -0.92 -2.51
C VAL A 321 7.08 -0.18 -2.08
N VAL A 322 8.20 -0.90 -1.99
CA VAL A 322 9.50 -0.35 -1.61
C VAL A 322 10.59 -0.83 -2.56
N ARG A 323 11.56 0.03 -2.88
CA ARG A 323 12.79 -0.41 -3.53
C ARG A 323 13.75 -0.94 -2.47
N TYR A 324 14.25 -2.16 -2.66
CA TYR A 324 15.21 -2.77 -1.75
C TYR A 324 16.52 -2.00 -1.76
N ARG A 325 17.09 -1.84 -0.56
CA ARG A 325 18.39 -1.23 -0.30
C ARG A 325 19.18 -2.14 0.63
N GLU A 326 20.47 -2.33 0.38
CA GLU A 326 21.33 -3.13 1.25
C GLU A 326 21.51 -2.49 2.63
N PRO A 327 21.65 -3.28 3.72
CA PRO A 327 21.75 -2.76 5.10
C PRO A 327 22.79 -1.65 5.34
N ASN A 328 23.88 -1.67 4.58
CA ASN A 328 24.99 -0.71 4.72
C ASN A 328 24.85 0.52 3.80
N SER A 329 23.72 0.67 3.08
CA SER A 329 23.49 1.78 2.17
C SER A 329 23.48 3.13 2.92
N PRO A 330 24.23 4.16 2.44
CA PRO A 330 24.43 5.41 3.18
C PRO A 330 23.13 6.18 3.45
N VAL A 331 22.06 5.91 2.68
CA VAL A 331 20.73 6.53 2.80
C VAL A 331 20.11 6.35 4.20
N PHE A 332 20.33 5.22 4.86
CA PHE A 332 19.71 4.93 6.17
C PHE A 332 20.56 5.42 7.37
N THR A 333 21.84 5.71 7.17
CA THR A 333 22.78 6.05 8.26
C THR A 333 22.50 7.39 8.96
N SER A 334 21.64 8.23 8.39
CA SER A 334 21.41 9.61 8.87
C SER A 334 20.29 9.80 9.89
N THR A 335 19.29 8.92 9.99
CA THR A 335 18.04 9.22 10.74
C THR A 335 17.63 8.26 11.85
N ASP A 336 18.26 7.09 11.96
CA ASP A 336 17.98 6.12 13.04
C ASP A 336 18.40 6.60 14.45
N LYS A 337 19.05 7.76 14.57
CA LYS A 337 19.50 8.35 15.85
C LYS A 337 18.40 9.03 16.67
N ALA A 338 17.17 9.15 16.15
CA ALA A 338 16.09 9.89 16.81
C ALA A 338 15.04 9.00 17.53
N ALA A 339 15.10 7.68 17.39
CA ALA A 339 14.06 6.74 17.84
C ALA A 339 14.42 6.01 19.16
N GLU A 340 14.84 6.75 20.18
CA GLU A 340 15.16 6.20 21.51
C GLU A 340 13.91 6.14 22.41
N GLY A 341 12.95 5.28 22.06
CA GLY A 341 11.74 5.07 22.88
C GLY A 341 10.90 3.86 22.51
N GLN A 342 10.66 3.01 23.53
CA GLN A 342 9.65 1.93 23.61
C GLN A 342 9.91 0.60 22.85
N ASN A 343 9.44 -0.48 23.50
CA ASN A 343 9.33 -1.89 23.10
C ASN A 343 10.61 -2.67 22.72
N ASP A 344 11.10 -3.43 23.72
CA ASP A 344 12.42 -4.06 23.75
C ASP A 344 12.46 -5.54 23.32
N LEU A 345 11.35 -6.30 23.35
CA LEU A 345 11.37 -7.72 22.93
C LEU A 345 11.63 -7.84 21.43
N LEU A 346 10.90 -7.05 20.63
CA LEU A 346 11.24 -6.75 19.24
C LEU A 346 12.75 -6.41 19.18
N ARG A 347 13.22 -5.38 19.88
CA ARG A 347 14.62 -4.92 19.83
C ARG A 347 15.68 -6.00 20.10
N ARG A 348 15.34 -7.10 20.79
CA ARG A 348 16.20 -8.29 21.00
C ARG A 348 16.09 -9.33 19.88
N LEU A 349 14.91 -9.53 19.29
CA LEU A 349 14.70 -10.38 18.11
C LEU A 349 15.34 -9.81 16.83
N ALA A 350 15.66 -8.50 16.77
CA ALA A 350 16.37 -7.81 15.61
C ALA A 350 17.84 -7.45 16.20
N ALA A 351 18.50 -8.38 16.93
CA ALA A 351 19.95 -8.31 17.23
C ALA A 351 20.72 -9.30 16.32
N GLU A 352 21.43 -8.77 15.32
CA GLU A 352 21.94 -9.41 14.09
C GLU A 352 20.95 -9.35 12.90
N ASN A 353 21.40 -8.69 11.81
CA ASN A 353 20.77 -8.44 10.50
C ASN A 353 19.38 -7.80 10.40
N TRP A 354 18.44 -8.08 11.30
CA TRP A 354 17.03 -7.87 11.00
C TRP A 354 16.62 -6.40 10.70
N ARG A 355 17.40 -5.40 11.18
CA ARG A 355 16.96 -4.00 11.48
C ARG A 355 16.30 -3.32 10.28
N TYR A 356 16.71 -3.74 9.08
CA TYR A 356 16.26 -3.19 7.83
C TYR A 356 14.82 -3.54 7.46
N ALA A 357 14.41 -4.81 7.46
CA ALA A 357 13.15 -5.19 6.84
C ALA A 357 11.92 -4.71 7.63
N GLY A 358 11.79 -5.15 8.89
CA GLY A 358 10.75 -4.71 9.80
C GLY A 358 10.87 -3.24 10.20
N GLY A 359 12.07 -2.63 10.08
CA GLY A 359 12.30 -1.20 10.26
C GLY A 359 11.77 -0.38 9.07
N MET A 360 12.27 -0.65 7.86
CA MET A 360 11.85 -0.03 6.60
C MET A 360 10.34 -0.13 6.40
N MET A 361 9.75 -1.33 6.56
CA MET A 361 8.30 -1.48 6.39
C MET A 361 7.48 -0.90 7.54
N ARG A 362 8.07 -0.62 8.71
CA ARG A 362 7.40 0.14 9.78
C ARG A 362 7.50 1.65 9.52
N ALA A 363 8.66 2.14 9.09
CA ALA A 363 8.82 3.51 8.62
C ALA A 363 7.84 3.78 7.47
N ALA A 364 7.80 2.94 6.44
CA ALA A 364 6.87 3.04 5.31
C ALA A 364 5.37 2.99 5.68
N ARG A 365 5.00 2.43 6.84
CA ARG A 365 3.63 2.44 7.38
C ARG A 365 3.25 3.76 8.08
N TYR A 366 4.22 4.59 8.46
CA TYR A 366 4.00 5.87 9.15
C TYR A 366 4.73 7.08 8.51
N ASP A 367 5.40 6.88 7.36
CA ASP A 367 6.11 7.93 6.64
C ASP A 367 5.16 8.74 5.76
N ASN A 368 4.84 9.95 6.24
CA ASN A 368 4.07 10.96 5.52
C ASN A 368 4.72 11.43 4.19
N ASN A 369 5.94 11.00 3.85
CA ASN A 369 6.60 11.30 2.57
C ASN A 369 6.33 10.26 1.47
N ALA A 370 5.63 9.15 1.72
CA ALA A 370 5.38 8.09 0.72
C ALA A 370 4.78 8.65 -0.60
N VAL A 371 5.19 8.10 -1.76
CA VAL A 371 4.57 8.48 -3.05
C VAL A 371 3.22 7.81 -3.19
N TRP A 372 2.19 8.58 -3.46
CA TRP A 372 0.87 8.07 -3.84
C TRP A 372 0.86 7.78 -5.33
N VAL A 373 0.54 6.54 -5.70
CA VAL A 373 0.49 6.07 -7.09
C VAL A 373 -0.97 5.82 -7.44
N PRO A 374 -1.63 6.74 -8.17
CA PRO A 374 -3.05 6.67 -8.41
C PRO A 374 -3.41 5.57 -9.42
N ASN A 375 -4.58 4.97 -9.23
CA ASN A 375 -5.15 3.96 -10.13
C ASN A 375 -4.18 2.77 -10.38
N ALA A 376 -3.43 2.37 -9.36
CA ALA A 376 -2.32 1.44 -9.44
C ALA A 376 -2.72 -0.05 -9.45
N GLY A 377 -3.92 -0.37 -8.97
CA GLY A 377 -4.42 -1.73 -8.81
C GLY A 377 -5.95 -1.81 -8.76
N TRP A 378 -6.45 -2.98 -8.40
CA TRP A 378 -7.83 -3.26 -8.01
C TRP A 378 -7.83 -3.87 -6.60
N HIS A 379 -8.84 -3.57 -5.80
CA HIS A 379 -9.10 -4.26 -4.53
C HIS A 379 -10.54 -4.79 -4.58
N CYS A 380 -10.72 -6.12 -4.60
CA CYS A 380 -12.04 -6.75 -4.70
C CYS A 380 -12.33 -7.52 -3.41
N THR A 381 -12.74 -6.81 -2.36
CA THR A 381 -12.98 -7.44 -1.07
C THR A 381 -14.36 -8.10 -1.00
N TRP A 382 -14.49 -9.14 -0.17
CA TRP A 382 -15.65 -10.05 -0.13
C TRP A 382 -16.00 -10.74 -1.47
N CYS A 383 -15.10 -10.73 -2.46
CA CYS A 383 -15.34 -11.32 -3.78
C CYS A 383 -15.23 -12.86 -3.78
N PHE A 384 -16.10 -13.54 -3.02
CA PHE A 384 -16.13 -14.98 -2.79
C PHE A 384 -17.23 -15.71 -3.59
N SER A 385 -16.97 -16.94 -4.04
CA SER A 385 -17.95 -17.75 -4.78
C SER A 385 -19.02 -18.41 -3.91
N THR A 386 -18.79 -18.57 -2.61
CA THR A 386 -19.72 -19.23 -1.67
C THR A 386 -20.00 -18.38 -0.44
N ILE A 387 -21.19 -18.54 0.14
CA ILE A 387 -21.53 -17.97 1.45
C ILE A 387 -20.59 -18.55 2.52
N SER A 388 -20.25 -19.83 2.43
CA SER A 388 -19.31 -20.45 3.38
C SER A 388 -17.95 -19.72 3.44
N ALA A 389 -17.40 -19.25 2.32
CA ALA A 389 -16.13 -18.54 2.31
C ALA A 389 -16.24 -17.10 2.86
N VAL A 390 -17.38 -16.42 2.63
CA VAL A 390 -17.69 -15.13 3.27
C VAL A 390 -17.66 -15.28 4.80
N LEU A 391 -18.31 -16.33 5.33
CA LEU A 391 -18.33 -16.61 6.76
C LEU A 391 -16.93 -16.90 7.32
N SER A 392 -16.16 -17.76 6.66
CA SER A 392 -14.78 -18.06 7.08
C SER A 392 -13.89 -16.80 7.12
N LYS A 393 -14.03 -15.87 6.17
CA LYS A 393 -13.30 -14.59 6.18
C LYS A 393 -13.78 -13.65 7.31
N VAL A 394 -15.09 -13.55 7.58
CA VAL A 394 -15.64 -12.79 8.72
C VAL A 394 -15.11 -13.30 10.07
N GLU A 395 -14.91 -14.61 10.20
CA GLU A 395 -14.43 -15.24 11.43
C GLU A 395 -12.89 -15.25 11.55
N ALA A 396 -12.16 -15.07 10.46
CA ALA A 396 -10.69 -15.12 10.42
C ALA A 396 -9.96 -13.77 10.53
N TYR A 397 -10.55 -12.67 10.05
CA TYR A 397 -9.85 -11.40 9.84
C TYR A 397 -9.76 -10.48 11.10
N SER A 398 -9.05 -9.35 10.97
CA SER A 398 -8.59 -8.54 12.10
C SER A 398 -9.71 -7.81 12.88
N HIS A 399 -10.83 -7.48 12.21
CA HIS A 399 -11.96 -6.73 12.79
C HIS A 399 -12.95 -7.66 13.54
N LEU A 400 -12.58 -8.05 14.75
CA LEU A 400 -13.41 -8.91 15.61
C LEU A 400 -14.78 -8.29 15.93
N GLU A 401 -14.88 -6.96 15.93
CA GLU A 401 -16.12 -6.20 16.12
C GLU A 401 -17.20 -6.48 15.07
N HIS A 402 -16.81 -7.00 13.89
CA HIS A 402 -17.73 -7.35 12.81
C HIS A 402 -18.19 -8.81 12.85
N ASN A 403 -17.62 -9.67 13.70
CA ASN A 403 -18.05 -11.07 13.85
C ASN A 403 -19.30 -11.15 14.76
N GLN A 404 -20.44 -10.71 14.22
CA GLN A 404 -21.74 -10.71 14.89
C GLN A 404 -22.75 -11.54 14.10
N GLU A 405 -23.52 -12.39 14.77
CA GLU A 405 -24.45 -13.36 14.15
C GLU A 405 -25.46 -12.72 13.17
N GLN A 406 -25.89 -11.48 13.44
CA GLN A 406 -26.79 -10.73 12.55
C GLN A 406 -26.23 -10.58 11.12
N PHE A 407 -24.91 -10.39 10.99
CA PHE A 407 -24.22 -10.23 9.71
C PHE A 407 -23.91 -11.58 9.03
N LYS A 408 -23.97 -12.68 9.78
CA LYS A 408 -23.66 -14.05 9.31
C LYS A 408 -24.87 -14.83 8.79
N THR A 409 -26.09 -14.33 8.95
CA THR A 409 -27.28 -15.07 8.46
C THR A 409 -27.32 -15.12 6.92
N ARG A 410 -27.69 -16.27 6.34
CA ARG A 410 -27.86 -16.45 4.88
C ARG A 410 -28.74 -15.36 4.26
N LYS A 411 -29.84 -15.01 4.93
CA LYS A 411 -30.77 -13.94 4.52
C LYS A 411 -30.11 -12.56 4.47
N TRP A 412 -29.25 -12.24 5.44
CA TRP A 412 -28.52 -10.96 5.45
C TRP A 412 -27.52 -10.91 4.30
N ILE A 413 -26.64 -11.91 4.20
CA ILE A 413 -25.58 -11.99 3.19
C ILE A 413 -26.18 -11.86 1.77
N LEU A 414 -27.24 -12.60 1.46
CA LEU A 414 -27.95 -12.49 0.18
C LEU A 414 -28.54 -11.09 -0.06
N ASN A 415 -29.11 -10.45 0.97
CA ASN A 415 -29.67 -9.11 0.85
C ASN A 415 -28.61 -8.05 0.59
N GLN A 416 -27.43 -8.13 1.23
CA GLN A 416 -26.36 -7.15 1.02
C GLN A 416 -25.69 -7.36 -0.35
N PHE A 417 -25.31 -8.60 -0.68
CA PHE A 417 -24.58 -8.92 -1.92
C PHE A 417 -25.40 -8.69 -3.20
N SER A 418 -26.72 -8.94 -3.18
CA SER A 418 -27.58 -8.71 -4.35
C SER A 418 -27.94 -7.23 -4.57
N LYS A 419 -27.65 -6.35 -3.60
CA LYS A 419 -28.05 -4.92 -3.61
C LYS A 419 -26.90 -3.93 -3.47
N GLY A 420 -25.65 -4.39 -3.34
CA GLY A 420 -24.49 -3.50 -3.16
C GLY A 420 -24.55 -2.69 -1.86
N LEU A 421 -25.10 -3.25 -0.77
CA LEU A 421 -25.16 -2.62 0.55
C LEU A 421 -23.98 -3.12 1.41
N ASP A 422 -23.51 -2.35 2.39
CA ASP A 422 -22.37 -2.79 3.22
C ASP A 422 -22.69 -4.04 4.07
N LEU A 423 -21.71 -4.94 4.22
CA LEU A 423 -21.89 -6.19 4.96
C LEU A 423 -22.17 -5.97 6.44
N PHE A 424 -21.73 -4.85 7.01
CA PHE A 424 -21.80 -4.53 8.44
C PHE A 424 -22.69 -3.31 8.74
N ASP A 425 -23.57 -2.92 7.79
CA ASP A 425 -24.51 -1.80 7.87
C ASP A 425 -23.86 -0.42 8.19
N ARG A 426 -22.58 -0.26 7.84
CA ARG A 426 -21.82 0.96 8.11
C ARG A 426 -22.28 2.08 7.18
N GLN A 427 -23.00 3.06 7.72
CA GLN A 427 -23.69 4.14 6.96
C GLN A 427 -22.76 5.09 6.17
N SER A 428 -21.44 5.03 6.39
CA SER A 428 -20.43 5.67 5.55
C SER A 428 -20.24 4.96 4.23
N GLU A 429 -20.25 3.63 4.24
CA GLU A 429 -19.76 2.77 3.16
C GLU A 429 -20.84 2.62 2.08
N LYS A 430 -20.56 3.16 0.90
CA LYS A 430 -21.54 3.27 -0.18
C LYS A 430 -20.88 2.89 -1.50
N TYR A 431 -21.65 2.22 -2.33
CA TYR A 431 -21.15 1.65 -3.58
C TYR A 431 -22.09 2.05 -4.72
N GLU A 432 -21.52 2.37 -5.87
CA GLU A 432 -22.25 2.53 -7.12
C GLU A 432 -22.28 1.21 -7.90
N HIS A 433 -23.41 0.93 -8.54
CA HIS A 433 -23.58 -0.25 -9.37
C HIS A 433 -23.18 0.06 -10.83
N ILE A 434 -22.01 -0.44 -11.25
CA ILE A 434 -21.44 -0.27 -12.59
C ILE A 434 -21.85 -1.44 -13.48
N VAL A 435 -22.94 -1.24 -14.24
CA VAL A 435 -23.40 -2.18 -15.27
C VAL A 435 -22.32 -2.40 -16.33
N ASN A 436 -21.97 -3.66 -16.61
CA ASN A 436 -20.95 -4.04 -17.60
C ASN A 436 -19.58 -3.38 -17.38
N ASN A 437 -19.12 -3.28 -16.12
CA ASN A 437 -17.80 -2.73 -15.82
C ASN A 437 -16.70 -3.35 -16.72
N GLN A 438 -15.82 -2.50 -17.25
CA GLN A 438 -14.70 -2.89 -18.11
C GLN A 438 -13.35 -2.83 -17.40
N ASP A 439 -13.30 -2.22 -16.20
CA ASP A 439 -12.10 -2.02 -15.39
C ASP A 439 -11.98 -3.10 -14.29
N LEU A 440 -11.43 -4.24 -14.68
CA LEU A 440 -11.17 -5.42 -13.86
C LEU A 440 -10.02 -6.24 -14.46
N PRO A 441 -9.39 -7.18 -13.73
CA PRO A 441 -8.25 -7.96 -14.21
C PRO A 441 -8.50 -8.65 -15.54
N ALA A 442 -7.52 -8.60 -16.46
CA ALA A 442 -7.63 -9.17 -17.79
C ALA A 442 -7.91 -10.69 -17.76
N TYR A 443 -7.33 -11.42 -16.81
CA TYR A 443 -7.56 -12.84 -16.60
C TYR A 443 -9.00 -13.15 -16.12
N VAL A 444 -9.59 -12.30 -15.26
CA VAL A 444 -11.02 -12.42 -14.88
C VAL A 444 -11.90 -12.21 -16.10
N LYS A 445 -11.60 -11.17 -16.90
CA LYS A 445 -12.33 -10.82 -18.13
C LYS A 445 -12.24 -11.90 -19.21
N ALA A 446 -11.17 -12.71 -19.22
CA ALA A 446 -10.99 -13.84 -20.12
C ALA A 446 -11.70 -15.13 -19.64
N ASN A 447 -11.98 -15.26 -18.33
CA ASN A 447 -12.50 -16.48 -17.71
C ASN A 447 -13.88 -16.24 -17.05
N GLN A 448 -14.79 -15.58 -17.78
CA GLN A 448 -16.03 -15.02 -17.22
C GLN A 448 -16.98 -16.06 -16.62
N GLU A 449 -17.01 -17.29 -17.14
CA GLU A 449 -17.82 -18.38 -16.57
C GLU A 449 -17.29 -18.77 -15.17
N LYS A 450 -15.97 -18.99 -15.07
CA LYS A 450 -15.26 -19.36 -13.83
C LYS A 450 -15.38 -18.30 -12.74
N PHE A 451 -15.34 -17.02 -13.12
CA PHE A 451 -15.41 -15.88 -12.20
C PHE A 451 -16.73 -15.10 -12.28
N SER A 452 -17.80 -15.76 -12.71
CA SER A 452 -19.13 -15.14 -12.91
C SER A 452 -19.68 -14.46 -11.64
N TYR A 453 -19.37 -15.00 -10.47
CA TYR A 453 -19.68 -14.41 -9.15
C TYR A 453 -18.93 -13.08 -8.85
N MET A 454 -17.82 -12.80 -9.55
CA MET A 454 -17.12 -11.51 -9.51
C MET A 454 -17.63 -10.52 -10.56
N LEU A 455 -18.53 -10.94 -11.46
CA LEU A 455 -18.95 -10.18 -12.64
C LEU A 455 -20.45 -9.87 -12.70
N ASN A 456 -21.29 -10.65 -12.01
CA ASN A 456 -22.74 -10.45 -12.01
C ASN A 456 -23.42 -11.01 -10.75
N ARG A 457 -23.82 -10.13 -9.83
CA ARG A 457 -24.62 -10.41 -8.62
C ARG A 457 -25.91 -9.60 -8.52
N TRP A 458 -25.95 -8.42 -9.14
CA TRP A 458 -27.04 -7.47 -8.94
C TRP A 458 -28.44 -8.06 -9.16
N ALA A 459 -29.34 -7.82 -8.21
CA ALA A 459 -30.73 -8.27 -8.18
C ALA A 459 -30.97 -9.79 -8.30
N LYS A 460 -29.94 -10.64 -8.21
CA LYS A 460 -30.10 -12.11 -8.24
C LYS A 460 -30.59 -12.67 -6.90
N PRO A 461 -31.52 -13.65 -6.89
CA PRO A 461 -31.97 -14.31 -5.67
C PRO A 461 -30.86 -15.08 -4.93
N ASP A 462 -29.89 -15.62 -5.66
CA ASP A 462 -28.70 -16.32 -5.14
C ASP A 462 -27.50 -15.39 -4.89
N ALA A 463 -27.62 -14.09 -5.20
CA ALA A 463 -26.54 -13.11 -5.24
C ALA A 463 -25.25 -13.59 -5.96
N GLY A 464 -25.37 -14.50 -6.93
CA GLY A 464 -24.26 -15.12 -7.65
C GLY A 464 -23.43 -16.15 -6.86
N PHE A 465 -23.90 -16.64 -5.72
CA PHE A 465 -23.21 -17.67 -4.94
C PHE A 465 -23.45 -19.09 -5.51
N THR A 466 -22.42 -19.93 -5.51
CA THR A 466 -22.47 -21.30 -6.03
C THR A 466 -22.99 -22.33 -5.01
N ASP A 467 -23.20 -21.94 -3.75
CA ASP A 467 -23.78 -22.75 -2.66
C ASP A 467 -25.22 -22.33 -2.30
N VAL A 468 -25.97 -21.82 -3.28
CA VAL A 468 -27.35 -21.34 -3.12
C VAL A 468 -28.19 -21.72 -4.34
N ASP A 469 -29.35 -22.37 -4.14
CA ASP A 469 -30.32 -22.57 -5.22
C ASP A 469 -31.14 -21.28 -5.45
N PRO A 470 -31.05 -20.61 -6.61
CA PRO A 470 -31.82 -19.38 -6.88
C PRO A 470 -33.34 -19.57 -6.85
N ARG A 471 -33.83 -20.81 -6.95
CA ARG A 471 -35.26 -21.15 -6.83
C ARG A 471 -35.73 -21.17 -5.38
N ASN A 472 -34.82 -21.32 -4.41
CA ASN A 472 -35.14 -21.43 -3.00
C ASN A 472 -34.01 -20.90 -2.08
N PRO A 473 -33.57 -19.64 -2.27
CA PRO A 473 -32.25 -19.18 -1.79
C PRO A 473 -32.14 -19.04 -0.27
N LEU A 474 -33.27 -19.05 0.46
CA LEU A 474 -33.32 -19.01 1.92
C LEU A 474 -33.36 -20.40 2.57
N LEU A 475 -33.46 -21.48 1.78
CA LEU A 475 -33.53 -22.84 2.32
C LEU A 475 -32.10 -23.37 2.48
N GLU A 476 -31.71 -23.62 3.71
CA GLU A 476 -30.41 -24.20 4.04
C GLU A 476 -30.46 -25.71 3.78
N GLU A 477 -29.53 -26.21 2.96
CA GLU A 477 -29.31 -27.64 2.86
C GLU A 477 -28.96 -28.17 4.24
N LYS A 478 -29.75 -29.14 4.72
CA LYS A 478 -29.39 -29.88 5.92
C LYS A 478 -28.09 -30.59 5.63
N LYS A 479 -27.01 -30.20 6.33
CA LYS A 479 -25.84 -31.07 6.45
C LYS A 479 -26.32 -32.40 7.01
N GLU A 480 -26.27 -33.44 6.20
CA GLU A 480 -26.40 -34.81 6.71
C GLU A 480 -25.24 -35.02 7.67
N VAL A 481 -25.55 -35.03 8.97
CA VAL A 481 -24.63 -35.52 9.99
C VAL A 481 -24.48 -37.02 9.69
N PRO A 482 -23.27 -37.54 9.44
CA PRO A 482 -23.10 -38.97 9.24
C PRO A 482 -23.55 -39.71 10.50
N ASP A 483 -24.52 -40.62 10.37
CA ASP A 483 -25.03 -41.44 11.47
C ASP A 483 -23.97 -42.49 11.89
N GLY A 484 -23.00 -42.03 12.68
CA GLY A 484 -22.00 -42.84 13.37
C GLY A 484 -20.67 -43.04 12.61
N ALA A 485 -19.62 -42.37 13.09
CA ALA A 485 -18.21 -42.73 12.93
C ALA A 485 -17.39 -42.17 14.11
#